data_AF-A0A371N0F8-F1
#
_entry.id   AF-A0A371N0F8-F1
#
_cell.length_a   1.000
_cell.length_b   1.000
_cell.length_c   1.000
_cell.angle_alpha   90.00
_cell.angle_beta   90.00
_cell.angle_gamma   90.00
#
_symmetry.space_group_name_H-M   'P 1'
#
loop_
_entity.id
_entity.type
_entity.pdbx_description
1 polymer ?
#
loop_
_entity_poly.entity_id
_entity_poly.type
_entity_poly.pdbx_seq_one_letter_code
_entity_poly.pdbx_strand_id
1 'polypeptide(L)'
;MTVTRESAKRFAKTHAEALVWNDKYKSADTGLEVNGDASIVNEIPEGYIVHVSGGMTYYTCENGHLGVADGGFHANYFINDSTALRLNRPTNRTDDPREHNGEPVA
;
A
#
# COMPACT_ATOMS: atom_id res chain seq x y z
N MET A 1 11.86 -15.37 -12.67
CA MET A 1 10.80 -14.54 -13.29
C MET A 1 11.23 -13.11 -13.08
N THR A 2 11.40 -12.31 -14.12
CA THR A 2 11.91 -10.93 -13.98
C THR A 2 10.77 -9.99 -13.66
N VAL A 3 10.88 -9.24 -12.57
CA VAL A 3 9.93 -8.20 -12.17
C VAL A 3 10.01 -7.05 -13.16
N THR A 4 8.84 -6.68 -13.67
CA THR A 4 8.67 -5.51 -14.52
C THR A 4 8.11 -4.35 -13.71
N ARG A 5 8.28 -3.14 -14.23
CA ARG A 5 7.66 -1.91 -13.72
C ARG A 5 6.15 -2.09 -13.45
N GLU A 6 5.43 -2.73 -14.37
CA GLU A 6 3.98 -2.94 -14.26
C GLU A 6 3.62 -4.01 -13.23
N SER A 7 4.39 -5.10 -13.14
CA SER A 7 4.14 -6.12 -12.12
C SER A 7 4.47 -5.61 -10.71
N ALA A 8 5.51 -4.79 -10.56
CA ALA A 8 5.85 -4.15 -9.29
C ALA A 8 4.73 -3.23 -8.79
N LYS A 9 4.24 -2.33 -9.66
CA LYS A 9 3.08 -1.46 -9.34
C LYS A 9 1.85 -2.26 -8.95
N ARG A 10 1.51 -3.29 -9.74
CA ARG A 10 0.34 -4.14 -9.51
C ARG A 10 0.44 -4.87 -8.18
N PHE A 11 1.59 -5.47 -7.88
CA PHE A 11 1.82 -6.14 -6.61
C PHE A 11 1.67 -5.16 -5.44
N ALA A 12 2.35 -4.02 -5.49
CA ALA A 12 2.33 -3.03 -4.41
C ALA A 12 0.89 -2.55 -4.13
N LYS A 13 0.13 -2.22 -5.18
CA LYS A 13 -1.27 -1.80 -5.09
C LYS A 13 -2.12 -2.87 -4.43
N THR A 14 -2.19 -4.07 -5.01
CA THR A 14 -3.07 -5.14 -4.53
C THR A 14 -2.71 -5.58 -3.12
N HIS A 15 -1.41 -5.63 -2.79
CA HIS A 15 -0.96 -5.96 -1.45
C HIS A 15 -1.34 -4.88 -0.42
N ALA A 16 -1.21 -3.59 -0.76
CA ALA A 16 -1.63 -2.51 0.12
C ALA A 16 -3.15 -2.50 0.35
N GLU A 17 -3.93 -2.67 -0.71
CA GLU A 17 -5.39 -2.76 -0.63
C GLU A 17 -5.82 -3.93 0.25
N ALA A 18 -5.21 -5.11 0.08
CA ALA A 18 -5.50 -6.29 0.89
C ALA A 18 -5.14 -6.09 2.38
N LEU A 19 -4.00 -5.45 2.69
CA LEU A 19 -3.63 -5.14 4.07
C LEU A 19 -4.62 -4.16 4.72
N VAL A 20 -5.01 -3.10 4.01
CA VAL A 20 -6.01 -2.14 4.51
C VAL A 20 -7.34 -2.83 4.73
N TRP A 21 -7.77 -3.65 3.77
CA TRP A 21 -9.02 -4.40 3.90
C TRP A 21 -8.99 -5.30 5.14
N ASN A 22 -7.92 -6.06 5.35
CA ASN A 22 -7.79 -6.94 6.51
C ASN A 22 -7.69 -6.19 7.85
N ASP A 23 -7.03 -5.03 7.90
CA ASP A 23 -6.90 -4.23 9.13
C ASP A 23 -8.21 -3.49 9.50
N LYS A 24 -9.00 -3.13 8.48
CA LYS A 24 -10.15 -2.22 8.65
C LYS A 24 -11.50 -2.90 8.56
N TYR A 25 -11.60 -4.07 7.94
CA TYR A 25 -12.84 -4.82 7.89
C TYR A 25 -13.15 -5.41 9.26
N LYS A 26 -14.13 -4.81 9.96
CA LYS A 26 -14.47 -5.17 11.34
C LYS A 26 -15.62 -6.17 11.47
N SER A 27 -16.56 -6.19 10.53
CA SER A 27 -17.74 -7.06 10.57
C SER A 27 -18.46 -7.12 9.22
N ALA A 28 -19.37 -8.09 9.05
CA ALA A 28 -20.22 -8.21 7.86
C ALA A 28 -21.20 -7.05 7.67
N ASP A 29 -21.52 -6.32 8.74
CA ASP A 29 -22.45 -5.18 8.72
C ASP A 29 -21.76 -3.87 8.29
N THR A 30 -20.46 -3.93 8.01
CA THR A 30 -19.65 -2.80 7.53
C THR A 30 -19.19 -3.07 6.10
N GLY A 31 -19.69 -2.30 5.15
CA GLY A 31 -19.12 -2.23 3.80
C GLY A 31 -17.79 -1.48 3.84
N LEU A 32 -16.77 -2.01 3.19
CA LEU A 32 -15.47 -1.35 3.05
C LEU A 32 -15.05 -1.39 1.58
N GLU A 33 -14.94 -0.20 1.00
CA GLU A 33 -14.32 -0.01 -0.31
C GLU A 33 -12.90 0.51 -0.12
N VAL A 34 -11.93 -0.07 -0.83
CA VAL A 34 -10.52 0.35 -0.79
C VAL A 34 -10.03 0.48 -2.21
N ASN A 35 -9.52 1.65 -2.57
CA ASN A 35 -8.96 1.91 -3.89
C ASN A 35 -7.61 2.61 -3.75
N GLY A 36 -6.57 2.02 -4.32
CA GLY A 36 -5.23 2.59 -4.37
C GLY A 36 -4.74 2.89 -5.79
N ASP A 37 -3.77 3.78 -5.85
CA ASP A 37 -2.94 4.04 -7.02
C ASP A 37 -1.47 3.79 -6.68
N ALA A 38 -0.72 3.24 -7.63
CA ALA A 38 0.69 2.91 -7.46
C ALA A 38 1.55 3.64 -8.49
N SER A 39 2.67 4.20 -8.03
CA SER A 39 3.67 4.88 -8.85
C SER A 39 5.07 4.41 -8.50
N ILE A 40 5.94 4.33 -9.51
CA ILE A 40 7.37 4.09 -9.27
C ILE A 40 7.99 5.39 -8.80
N VAL A 41 8.63 5.34 -7.64
CA VAL A 41 9.37 6.46 -7.08
C VAL A 41 10.82 6.42 -7.54
N ASN A 42 11.40 5.23 -7.54
CA ASN A 42 12.77 5.00 -7.99
C ASN A 42 12.91 3.64 -8.65
N GLU A 43 13.81 3.55 -9.62
CA GLU A 43 14.25 2.31 -10.25
C GLU A 43 15.74 2.16 -9.96
N ILE A 44 16.10 1.08 -9.28
CA ILE A 44 17.48 0.78 -8.89
C ILE A 44 17.92 -0.51 -9.61
N PRO A 45 19.23 -0.76 -9.76
CA PRO A 45 19.70 -1.91 -10.55
C PRO A 45 19.11 -3.25 -10.11
N GLU A 46 18.75 -3.37 -8.83
CA GLU A 46 18.20 -4.58 -8.25
C GLU A 46 16.68 -4.59 -8.11
N GLY A 47 15.92 -3.55 -8.51
CA GLY A 47 14.47 -3.54 -8.38
C GLY A 47 13.79 -2.18 -8.43
N TYR A 48 12.60 -2.09 -7.83
CA TYR A 48 11.75 -0.91 -7.88
C TYR A 48 11.32 -0.46 -6.49
N ILE A 49 11.35 0.85 -6.25
CA ILE A 49 10.67 1.48 -5.12
C ILE A 49 9.32 2.00 -5.61
N VAL A 50 8.24 1.48 -5.01
CA VAL A 50 6.86 1.77 -5.41
C VAL A 50 6.14 2.48 -4.28
N HIS A 51 5.57 3.65 -4.57
CA HIS A 51 4.65 4.35 -3.67
C HIS A 51 3.23 3.94 -4.02
N VAL A 52 2.43 3.70 -2.99
CA VAL A 52 0.99 3.48 -3.08
C VAL A 52 0.29 4.52 -2.24
N SER A 53 -0.71 5.16 -2.81
CA SER A 53 -1.61 6.08 -2.11
C SER A 53 -3.04 5.75 -2.48
N GLY A 54 -3.98 5.83 -1.55
CA GLY A 54 -5.36 5.48 -1.82
C GLY A 54 -6.34 6.00 -0.79
N GLY A 55 -7.62 5.81 -1.11
CA GLY A 55 -8.75 6.10 -0.26
C GLY A 55 -9.43 4.82 0.20
N MET A 56 -10.17 4.94 1.30
CA MET A 56 -11.10 3.91 1.75
C MET A 56 -12.41 4.57 2.19
N THR A 57 -13.53 3.93 1.91
CA THR A 57 -14.85 4.40 2.33
C THR A 57 -15.53 3.29 3.14
N TYR A 58 -16.01 3.66 4.33
CA TYR A 58 -16.76 2.83 5.25
C TYR A 58 -18.24 3.12 5.10
N TYR A 59 -19.03 2.04 5.04
CA TYR A 59 -20.48 2.11 5.05
C TYR A 59 -20.98 1.29 6.25
N THR A 60 -21.67 1.90 7.19
CA THR A 60 -22.28 1.20 8.33
C THR A 60 -23.79 1.43 8.31
N CYS A 61 -24.56 0.39 8.64
CA CYS A 61 -26.00 0.52 8.85
C CYS A 61 -26.31 0.24 10.31
N GLU A 62 -26.59 1.27 11.09
CA GLU A 62 -26.94 1.13 12.51
C GLU A 62 -28.34 1.71 12.74
N ASN A 63 -29.24 0.91 13.31
CA ASN A 63 -30.62 1.30 13.61
C ASN A 63 -31.41 1.92 12.43
N GLY A 64 -31.13 1.46 11.20
CA GLY A 64 -31.79 1.97 9.99
C GLY A 64 -31.18 3.26 9.43
N HIS A 65 -30.08 3.75 10.00
CA HIS A 65 -29.34 4.90 9.49
C HIS A 65 -28.05 4.44 8.79
N LEU A 66 -27.84 4.92 7.57
CA LEU A 66 -26.59 4.73 6.82
C LEU A 66 -25.56 5.77 7.30
N GLY A 67 -24.48 5.29 7.90
CA GLY A 67 -23.26 6.06 8.16
C GLY A 67 -22.25 5.87 7.04
N VAL A 68 -21.63 6.96 6.61
CA VAL A 68 -20.51 6.94 5.65
C VAL A 68 -19.32 7.68 6.25
N ALA A 69 -18.14 7.08 6.19
CA ALA A 69 -16.90 7.72 6.61
C ALA A 69 -15.79 7.44 5.60
N ASP A 70 -14.91 8.42 5.38
CA ASP A 70 -13.77 8.29 4.48
C ASP A 70 -12.45 8.25 5.25
N GLY A 71 -11.49 7.52 4.70
CA GLY A 71 -10.12 7.43 5.19
C GLY A 71 -9.12 7.43 4.04
N GLY A 72 -7.84 7.61 4.38
CA GLY A 72 -6.73 7.54 3.43
C GLY A 72 -5.66 6.58 3.90
N PHE A 73 -4.90 6.03 2.96
CA PHE A 73 -3.72 5.23 3.27
C PHE A 73 -2.59 5.53 2.28
N HIS A 74 -1.38 5.24 2.74
CA HIS A 74 -0.19 5.29 1.91
C HIS A 74 0.80 4.22 2.36
N ALA A 75 1.65 3.76 1.44
CA ALA A 75 2.73 2.81 1.72
C ALA A 75 3.83 2.96 0.66
N ASN A 76 5.07 2.68 1.04
CA ASN A 76 6.15 2.45 0.10
C ASN A 76 6.53 0.97 0.11
N TYR A 77 7.01 0.47 -1.02
CA TYR A 77 7.47 -0.90 -1.20
C TYR A 77 8.79 -0.92 -1.94
N PHE A 78 9.69 -1.82 -1.54
CA PHE A 78 10.78 -2.29 -2.38
C PHE A 78 10.40 -3.64 -2.98
N ILE A 79 10.54 -3.81 -4.29
CA ILE A 79 10.17 -5.03 -5.00
C ILE A 79 11.25 -5.40 -6.01
N ASN A 80 11.69 -6.65 -5.97
CA ASN A 80 12.58 -7.25 -6.96
C ASN A 80 12.20 -8.71 -7.28
N ASP A 81 13.04 -9.39 -8.05
CA ASP A 81 12.82 -10.76 -8.53
C ASP A 81 12.66 -11.80 -7.41
N SER A 82 13.12 -11.52 -6.19
CA SER A 82 13.14 -12.49 -5.08
C SER A 82 12.40 -12.03 -3.83
N THR A 83 12.03 -10.75 -3.71
CA THR A 83 11.58 -10.15 -2.45
C THR A 83 10.65 -8.97 -2.70
N ALA A 84 9.65 -8.84 -1.83
CA ALA A 84 8.83 -7.64 -1.70
C ALA A 84 8.75 -7.23 -0.23
N LEU A 85 9.12 -5.99 0.06
CA LEU A 85 9.19 -5.43 1.41
C LEU A 85 8.37 -4.15 1.48
N ARG A 86 7.45 -4.07 2.46
CA ARG A 86 6.76 -2.82 2.80
C ARG A 86 7.66 -1.97 3.70
N LEU A 87 7.80 -0.69 3.39
CA LEU A 87 8.67 0.24 4.13
C LEU A 87 7.88 0.94 5.24
N ASN A 88 8.48 1.04 6.43
CA ASN A 88 7.82 1.57 7.63
C ASN A 88 7.64 3.10 7.64
N ARG A 89 8.31 3.85 6.75
CA ARG A 89 8.08 5.29 6.56
C ARG A 89 7.80 5.66 5.09
N PRO A 90 6.58 6.11 4.78
CA PRO A 90 6.11 6.44 3.43
C PRO A 90 6.62 7.79 2.92
N THR A 91 7.18 8.64 3.80
CA THR A 91 7.68 9.98 3.48
C THR A 91 9.04 9.98 2.78
N ASN A 92 9.87 8.95 2.98
CA ASN A 92 11.17 8.88 2.33
C ASN A 92 11.02 8.21 0.95
N ARG A 93 11.16 9.03 -0.10
CA ARG A 93 10.91 8.68 -1.51
C ARG A 93 12.19 8.33 -2.27
N THR A 94 13.35 8.58 -1.69
CA THR A 94 14.64 8.48 -2.40
C THR A 94 15.60 7.48 -1.79
N ASP A 95 15.31 6.99 -0.59
CA ASP A 95 16.21 6.17 0.20
C ASP A 95 16.04 4.69 -0.14
N ASP A 96 17.15 4.00 -0.43
CA ASP A 96 17.14 2.55 -0.63
C ASP A 96 17.00 1.89 0.76
N PRO A 97 15.88 1.23 1.06
CA PRO A 97 15.63 0.67 2.38
C PRO A 97 16.63 -0.43 2.77
N ARG A 98 17.43 -0.95 1.84
CA ARG A 98 18.50 -1.92 2.12
C ARG A 98 19.74 -1.28 2.71
N GLU A 99 20.00 0.00 2.43
CA GLU A 99 21.16 0.72 2.96
C GLU A 99 21.07 0.92 4.48
N HIS A 100 19.89 0.70 5.06
CA HIS A 100 19.61 0.94 6.48
C HIS A 100 18.92 -0.24 7.17
N ASN A 101 19.11 -1.48 6.71
CA ASN A 101 18.47 -2.68 7.29
C ASN A 101 16.92 -2.61 7.37
N GLY A 102 16.27 -1.85 6.49
CA GLY A 102 14.83 -1.59 6.54
C GLY A 102 14.41 -0.53 7.55
N GLU A 103 15.35 0.08 8.29
CA GLU A 103 15.12 1.24 9.15
C GLU A 103 15.15 2.51 8.28
N PRO A 104 14.08 3.31 8.25
CA PRO A 104 14.07 4.52 7.44
C PRO A 104 14.93 5.62 8.07
N VAL A 105 15.89 6.17 7.31
CA VAL A 105 16.60 7.39 7.72
C VAL A 105 15.70 8.59 7.47
N ALA A 106 15.71 9.53 8.42
CA ALA A 106 14.91 10.75 8.41
C ALA A 106 15.62 11.88 7.66
#